data_AF-A0A2K9NA47-F1
#
_entry.id   AF-A0A2K9NA47-F1
#
_cell.length_a   1.000
_cell.length_b   1.000
_cell.length_c   1.000
_cell.angle_alpha   90.00
_cell.angle_beta   90.00
_cell.angle_gamma   90.00
#
_symmetry.space_group_name_H-M   'P 1'
#
loop_
_entity.id
_entity.type
_entity.pdbx_description
1 polymer ?
#
loop_
_entity_poly.entity_id
_entity_poly.type
_entity_poly.pdbx_seq_one_letter_code
_entity_poly.pdbx_strand_id
1 'polypeptide(L)'
;MTTDLGLTRLGEWDRPSGMPEGLAGLVASWPVINRSPGGEAFLDGSGLIRVSDVWNLPNGAFPTDRPLDIHAGWAVARLVDTVWKLIEVAPAHPRDAGRALLRDRAERLLHGRRWTGGDLEALDSLLKAAPVSQAEFLAADAGRERALKSLIKLRLTFVVDGFHPALPAPVADLLAGGPVLWLDDDAREVAEQVMAHSRRRMEVSAKRVARDDKQRGADLKDSIAEAVRAVFPGMPEDVSLSVAARLAPAAIKLGRRPGTQAIVDCTAEIRLDRWRQVIIGDPRVSARLAAMQAKGDNNRARKRYRDQRALEQVAEEIARWRGDLEPVTSRWLGDAV
;
A
#
# COMPACT_ATOMS: atom_id res chain seq x y z
N MET A 1 -18.07 46.48 10.21
CA MET A 1 -17.85 45.49 9.13
C MET A 1 -18.56 44.23 9.55
N THR A 2 -19.65 43.88 8.88
CA THR A 2 -20.41 42.66 9.11
C THR A 2 -19.59 41.49 8.58
N THR A 3 -18.94 40.75 9.48
CA THR A 3 -18.37 39.44 9.19
C THR A 3 -19.51 38.56 8.67
N ASP A 4 -19.42 38.16 7.41
CA ASP A 4 -20.36 37.24 6.80
C ASP A 4 -20.17 35.88 7.49
N LEU A 5 -21.02 35.56 8.47
CA LEU A 5 -20.92 34.37 9.34
C LEU A 5 -21.19 33.05 8.59
N GLY A 6 -21.12 33.02 7.26
CA GLY A 6 -21.34 31.83 6.45
C GLY A 6 -22.76 31.27 6.64
N LEU A 7 -23.76 32.11 6.36
CA LEU A 7 -25.19 31.73 6.35
C LEU A 7 -25.42 30.49 5.50
N THR A 8 -25.48 29.34 6.18
CA THR A 8 -25.75 28.05 5.55
C THR A 8 -27.27 27.98 5.37
N ARG A 9 -27.73 27.89 4.12
CA ARG A 9 -29.18 27.82 3.85
C ARG A 9 -29.72 26.49 4.38
N LEU A 10 -30.98 26.49 4.82
CA LEU A 10 -31.73 25.34 5.36
C LEU A 10 -31.62 24.02 4.57
N GLY A 11 -31.25 24.05 3.29
CA GLY A 11 -31.02 22.86 2.45
C GLY A 11 -29.58 22.33 2.39
N GLU A 12 -28.62 22.96 3.07
CA GLU A 12 -27.19 22.61 3.04
C GLU A 12 -26.67 21.97 4.34
N TRP A 13 -27.58 21.77 5.30
CA TRP A 13 -27.29 21.12 6.57
C TRP A 13 -27.09 19.61 6.37
N ASP A 14 -25.85 19.15 6.45
CA ASP A 14 -25.56 17.73 6.57
C ASP A 14 -25.75 17.34 8.04
N ARG A 15 -26.84 16.62 8.33
CA ARG A 15 -27.07 16.07 9.66
C ARG A 15 -25.87 15.21 10.08
N PRO A 16 -25.41 15.30 11.34
CA PRO A 16 -24.53 14.27 11.90
C PRO A 16 -25.18 12.90 11.77
N SER A 17 -24.40 11.90 11.37
CA SER A 17 -24.93 10.58 11.00
C SER A 17 -25.55 9.84 12.20
N GLY A 18 -25.12 10.16 13.42
CA GLY A 18 -25.70 9.63 14.66
C GLY A 18 -27.01 10.32 15.11
N MET A 19 -27.40 11.44 14.49
CA MET A 19 -28.54 12.24 14.95
C MET A 19 -29.90 11.60 14.60
N PRO A 20 -30.83 11.45 15.56
CA PRO A 20 -32.19 10.98 15.32
C PRO A 20 -32.96 11.86 14.33
N GLU A 21 -33.78 11.25 13.46
CA GLU A 21 -34.56 11.96 12.44
C GLU A 21 -35.53 13.00 13.01
N GLY A 22 -36.18 12.71 14.14
CA GLY A 22 -37.06 13.67 14.81
C GLY A 22 -36.32 14.93 15.25
N LEU A 23 -35.13 14.75 15.84
CA LEU A 23 -34.28 15.85 16.29
C LEU A 23 -33.69 16.61 15.10
N ALA A 24 -33.35 15.90 14.03
CA ALA A 24 -32.94 16.50 12.78
C ALA A 24 -34.03 17.36 12.14
N GLY A 25 -35.28 16.88 12.13
CA GLY A 25 -36.44 17.63 11.68
C GLY A 25 -36.69 18.90 12.51
N LEU A 26 -36.48 18.82 13.83
CA LEU A 26 -36.55 19.99 14.71
C LEU A 26 -35.50 21.02 14.33
N VAL A 27 -34.22 20.64 14.23
CA VAL A 27 -33.12 21.55 13.87
C VAL A 27 -33.37 22.18 12.50
N ALA A 28 -33.80 21.37 11.52
CA ALA A 28 -34.14 21.82 10.18
C ALA A 28 -35.38 22.72 10.12
N SER A 29 -36.18 22.84 11.18
CA SER A 29 -37.31 23.78 11.23
C SER A 29 -36.91 25.20 11.64
N TRP A 30 -35.65 25.42 12.05
CA TRP A 30 -35.21 26.71 12.58
C TRP A 30 -34.86 27.73 11.48
N PRO A 31 -35.28 28.99 11.63
CA PRO A 31 -35.26 29.97 10.54
C PRO A 31 -33.86 30.41 10.07
N VAL A 32 -32.82 30.26 10.89
CA VAL A 32 -31.42 30.57 10.53
C VAL A 32 -30.49 29.58 11.23
N ILE A 33 -29.60 28.94 10.47
CA ILE A 33 -28.62 27.96 10.98
C ILE A 33 -27.22 28.41 10.53
N ASN A 34 -26.55 29.26 11.32
CA ASN A 34 -25.10 29.45 11.17
C ASN A 34 -24.39 28.35 11.94
N ARG A 35 -23.85 27.35 11.25
CA ARG A 35 -23.08 26.26 11.89
C ARG A 35 -21.80 26.84 12.47
N SER A 36 -21.49 26.48 13.71
CA SER A 36 -20.21 26.80 14.30
C SER A 36 -19.08 26.13 13.49
N PRO A 37 -17.88 26.73 13.44
CA PRO A 37 -16.72 26.07 12.85
C PRO A 37 -16.38 24.72 13.53
N GLY A 38 -16.84 24.53 14.77
CA GLY A 38 -16.77 23.30 15.54
C GLY A 38 -17.87 22.27 15.22
N GLY A 39 -18.76 22.56 14.27
CA GLY A 39 -19.69 21.58 13.72
C GLY A 39 -20.91 21.21 14.58
N GLU A 40 -20.91 21.50 15.88
CA GLU A 40 -21.91 21.01 16.85
C GLU A 40 -22.87 22.10 17.37
N ALA A 41 -22.75 23.32 16.88
CA ALA A 41 -23.59 24.42 17.33
C ALA A 41 -24.12 25.26 16.17
N PHE A 42 -25.24 25.92 16.41
CA PHE A 42 -26.00 26.71 15.45
C PHE A 42 -26.33 28.05 16.10
N LEU A 43 -26.17 29.13 15.35
CA LEU A 43 -26.61 30.46 15.79
C LEU A 43 -27.93 30.78 15.10
N ASP A 44 -28.99 30.99 15.88
CA ASP A 44 -30.28 31.49 15.40
C ASP A 44 -30.49 32.95 15.87
N GLY A 45 -31.58 33.59 15.44
CA GLY A 45 -31.92 34.95 15.85
C GLY A 45 -32.19 35.14 17.35
N SER A 46 -32.23 34.06 18.13
CA SER A 46 -32.49 34.02 19.57
C SER A 46 -31.27 33.55 20.39
N GLY A 47 -30.11 33.32 19.76
CA GLY A 47 -28.86 32.98 20.42
C GLY A 47 -28.19 31.69 19.91
N LEU A 48 -27.25 31.17 20.70
CA LEU A 48 -26.45 30.00 20.35
C LEU A 48 -27.14 28.72 20.81
N ILE A 49 -27.30 27.76 19.91
CA ILE A 49 -27.84 26.43 20.14
C ILE A 49 -26.71 25.42 19.93
N ARG A 50 -26.64 24.37 20.75
CA ARG A 50 -25.74 23.23 20.56
C ARG A 50 -26.56 21.98 20.45
N VAL A 51 -26.16 21.13 19.51
CA VAL A 51 -26.78 19.85 19.24
C VAL A 51 -25.68 18.80 19.17
N SER A 52 -25.65 17.93 20.16
CA SER A 52 -24.57 16.96 20.34
C SER A 52 -25.12 15.77 21.14
N ASP A 53 -24.48 14.61 21.00
CA ASP A 53 -24.61 13.48 21.91
C ASP A 53 -23.55 13.48 23.03
N VAL A 54 -22.70 14.51 23.04
CA VAL A 54 -21.64 14.70 24.04
C VAL A 54 -21.92 15.98 24.83
N TRP A 55 -22.36 15.78 26.06
CA TRP A 55 -22.65 16.82 27.05
C TRP A 55 -21.94 16.53 28.36
N ASN A 56 -21.65 17.57 29.15
CA ASN A 56 -21.03 17.43 30.47
C ASN A 56 -19.74 16.58 30.44
N LEU A 57 -18.77 17.00 29.62
CA LEU A 57 -17.48 16.32 29.51
C LEU A 57 -16.82 16.16 30.90
N PRO A 58 -15.89 15.19 31.12
CA PRO A 58 -15.27 14.95 32.43
C PRO A 58 -14.59 16.17 33.09
N ASN A 59 -14.24 17.18 32.29
CA ASN A 59 -13.70 18.46 32.72
C ASN A 59 -14.77 19.50 33.12
N GLY A 60 -16.06 19.14 33.11
CA GLY A 60 -17.18 20.04 33.37
C GLY A 60 -17.58 20.92 32.18
N ALA A 61 -17.13 20.64 30.96
CA ALA A 61 -17.49 21.43 29.80
C ALA A 61 -18.95 21.23 29.37
N PHE A 62 -19.56 22.32 28.89
CA PHE A 62 -20.98 22.43 28.49
C PHE A 62 -21.99 22.19 29.63
N PRO A 63 -21.90 22.97 30.73
CA PRO A 63 -22.82 22.81 31.86
C PRO A 63 -24.26 23.09 31.42
N THR A 64 -25.16 22.15 31.68
CA THR A 64 -26.58 22.27 31.38
C THR A 64 -27.41 22.70 32.60
N ASP A 65 -28.58 23.31 32.36
CA ASP A 65 -29.50 23.75 33.42
C ASP A 65 -30.15 22.59 34.18
N ARG A 66 -30.20 21.41 33.56
CA ARG A 66 -30.65 20.14 34.15
C ARG A 66 -29.61 19.06 33.87
N PRO A 67 -29.39 18.10 34.79
CA PRO A 67 -28.44 17.01 34.58
C PRO A 67 -28.90 16.12 33.41
N LEU A 68 -27.96 15.80 32.51
CA LEU A 68 -28.14 14.83 31.44
C LEU A 68 -27.47 13.52 31.86
N ASP A 69 -28.17 12.40 31.70
CA ASP A 69 -27.57 11.08 31.83
C ASP A 69 -26.48 10.90 30.75
N ILE A 70 -25.37 10.25 31.11
CA ILE A 70 -24.24 9.93 30.22
C ILE A 70 -24.71 9.08 29.02
N HIS A 71 -25.85 8.39 29.15
CA HIS A 71 -26.45 7.57 28.10
C HIS A 71 -27.75 8.15 27.51
N ALA A 72 -28.06 9.42 27.78
CA ALA A 72 -29.26 10.07 27.28
C ALA A 72 -29.31 10.18 25.75
N GLY A 73 -28.17 10.06 25.08
CA GLY A 73 -28.04 10.17 23.62
C GLY A 73 -27.86 11.61 23.19
N TRP A 74 -28.63 12.03 22.19
CA TRP A 74 -28.56 13.38 21.63
C TRP A 74 -29.36 14.36 22.47
N ALA A 75 -28.85 15.58 22.61
CA ALA A 75 -29.62 16.67 23.17
C ALA A 75 -29.38 17.98 22.41
N VAL A 76 -30.41 18.82 22.47
CA VAL A 76 -30.43 20.19 21.99
C VAL A 76 -30.49 21.11 23.19
N ALA A 77 -29.58 22.08 23.28
CA ALA A 77 -29.65 23.11 24.31
C ALA A 77 -29.30 24.49 23.75
N ARG A 78 -29.82 25.54 24.38
CA ARG A 78 -29.54 26.94 24.06
C ARG A 78 -28.67 27.58 25.13
N LEU A 79 -27.61 28.26 24.73
CA LEU A 79 -26.79 29.05 25.64
C LEU A 79 -27.58 30.27 26.10
N VAL A 80 -27.79 30.39 27.41
CA VAL A 80 -28.34 31.57 28.07
C VAL A 80 -27.34 31.98 29.14
N ASP A 81 -26.77 33.18 28.98
CA ASP A 81 -25.64 33.69 29.75
C ASP A 81 -24.41 32.75 29.63
N THR A 82 -24.25 31.83 30.59
CA THR A 82 -23.13 30.88 30.68
C THR A 82 -23.58 29.42 30.80
N VAL A 83 -24.89 29.15 30.80
CA VAL A 83 -25.47 27.82 31.03
C VAL A 83 -26.28 27.39 29.80
N TRP A 84 -26.15 26.12 29.42
CA TRP A 84 -26.90 25.51 28.32
C TRP A 84 -28.28 25.06 28.80
N LYS A 85 -29.32 25.80 28.44
CA LYS A 85 -30.71 25.45 28.73
C LYS A 85 -31.21 24.37 27.78
N LEU A 86 -31.49 23.19 28.31
CA LEU A 86 -31.95 22.05 27.51
C LEU A 86 -33.32 22.31 26.89
N ILE A 87 -33.43 22.09 25.57
CA ILE A 87 -34.66 22.20 24.79
C ILE A 87 -35.28 20.81 24.64
N GLU A 88 -34.53 19.86 24.08
CA GLU A 88 -35.00 18.50 23.80
C GLU A 88 -33.86 17.49 24.00
N VAL A 89 -34.24 16.28 24.42
CA VAL A 89 -33.34 15.13 24.55
C VAL A 89 -33.96 13.98 23.75
N ALA A 90 -33.17 13.38 22.87
CA ALA A 90 -33.57 12.23 22.08
C ALA A 90 -32.58 11.08 22.29
N PRO A 91 -33.07 9.84 22.41
CA PRO A 91 -32.20 8.68 22.55
C PRO A 91 -31.25 8.57 21.35
N ALA A 92 -30.05 8.05 21.59
CA ALA A 92 -29.08 7.84 20.53
C ALA A 92 -29.67 6.95 19.42
N HIS A 93 -29.41 7.31 18.16
CA HIS A 93 -29.75 6.46 17.04
C HIS A 93 -29.01 5.11 17.19
N PRO A 94 -29.60 3.95 16.84
CA PRO A 94 -28.87 2.69 16.81
C PRO A 94 -27.54 2.82 16.07
N ARG A 95 -26.44 2.42 16.73
CA ARG A 95 -25.06 2.60 16.23
C ARG A 95 -24.87 2.10 14.79
N ASP A 96 -25.54 1.01 14.44
CA ASP A 96 -25.43 0.40 13.11
C ASP A 96 -26.03 1.27 12.00
N ALA A 97 -27.10 2.00 12.29
CA ALA A 97 -27.73 2.88 11.31
C ALA A 97 -26.88 4.13 11.04
N GLY A 98 -26.25 4.72 12.08
CA GLY A 98 -25.30 5.83 11.92
C GLY A 98 -24.08 5.41 11.10
N ARG A 99 -23.51 4.24 11.39
CA ARG A 99 -22.39 3.67 10.61
C ARG A 99 -22.76 3.38 9.15
N ALA A 100 -23.99 2.96 8.89
CA ALA A 100 -24.46 2.74 7.52
C ALA A 100 -24.49 4.05 6.72
N LEU A 101 -24.93 5.15 7.33
CA LEU A 101 -24.91 6.48 6.69
C LEU A 101 -23.49 6.97 6.40
N LEU A 102 -22.56 6.78 7.34
CA LEU A 102 -21.15 7.12 7.15
C LEU A 102 -20.51 6.27 6.04
N ARG A 103 -20.86 4.99 5.98
CA ARG A 103 -20.42 4.09 4.91
C ARG A 103 -20.96 4.53 3.55
N ASP A 104 -22.25 4.82 3.45
CA ASP A 104 -22.85 5.33 2.21
C ASP A 104 -22.19 6.63 1.76
N ARG A 105 -21.92 7.56 2.70
CA ARG A 105 -21.19 8.80 2.41
C ARG A 105 -19.77 8.51 1.89
N ALA A 106 -19.04 7.61 2.54
CA ALA A 106 -17.70 7.23 2.11
C ALA A 106 -17.71 6.58 0.71
N GLU A 107 -18.67 5.69 0.44
CA GLU A 107 -18.86 5.04 -0.85
C GLU A 107 -19.18 6.07 -1.95
N ARG A 108 -20.11 7.00 -1.69
CA ARG A 108 -20.41 8.11 -2.62
C ARG A 108 -19.17 8.97 -2.91
N LEU A 109 -18.34 9.25 -1.91
CA LEU A 109 -17.09 10.00 -2.10
C LEU A 109 -16.03 9.21 -2.88
N LEU A 110 -15.94 7.89 -2.67
CA LEU A 110 -15.03 7.02 -3.39
C LEU A 110 -15.41 6.87 -4.87
N HIS A 111 -16.72 6.81 -5.16
CA HIS A 111 -17.24 6.65 -6.53
C HIS A 111 -17.45 7.97 -7.27
N GLY A 112 -17.73 9.06 -6.54
CA GLY A 112 -18.08 10.35 -7.13
C GLY A 112 -16.89 11.15 -7.66
N ARG A 113 -15.64 10.74 -7.38
CA ARG A 113 -14.45 11.44 -7.90
C ARG A 113 -13.22 10.55 -8.01
N ARG A 114 -12.25 11.05 -8.76
CA ARG A 114 -10.88 10.53 -8.74
C ARG A 114 -10.11 11.12 -7.56
N TRP A 115 -9.59 10.23 -6.71
CA TRP A 115 -8.68 10.56 -5.63
C TRP A 115 -7.24 10.64 -6.16
N THR A 116 -6.55 11.74 -5.88
CA THR A 116 -5.13 11.91 -6.22
C THR A 116 -4.23 11.44 -5.08
N GLY A 117 -2.95 11.16 -5.37
CA GLY A 117 -1.96 10.84 -4.33
C GLY A 117 -1.88 11.95 -3.28
N GLY A 118 -1.79 13.21 -3.72
CA GLY A 118 -1.76 14.37 -2.82
C GLY A 118 -3.01 14.53 -1.96
N ASP A 119 -4.22 14.22 -2.48
CA ASP A 119 -5.45 14.22 -1.66
C ASP A 119 -5.36 13.18 -0.53
N LEU A 120 -4.89 11.97 -0.84
CA LEU A 120 -4.80 10.86 0.10
C LEU A 120 -3.68 11.09 1.13
N GLU A 121 -2.54 11.63 0.72
CA GLU A 121 -1.43 11.98 1.62
C GLU A 121 -1.79 13.12 2.57
N ALA A 122 -2.49 14.15 2.07
CA ALA A 122 -3.03 15.23 2.89
C ALA A 122 -4.05 14.70 3.91
N LEU A 123 -4.96 13.82 3.48
CA LEU A 123 -5.98 13.21 4.33
C LEU A 123 -5.37 12.31 5.41
N ASP A 124 -4.39 11.47 5.05
CA ASP A 124 -3.64 10.61 5.98
C ASP A 124 -2.86 11.43 7.01
N SER A 125 -2.26 12.55 6.59
CA SER A 125 -1.56 13.47 7.48
C SER A 125 -2.52 14.12 8.49
N LEU A 126 -3.69 14.57 8.03
CA LEU A 126 -4.72 15.15 8.90
C LEU A 126 -5.27 14.12 9.88
N LEU A 127 -5.54 12.89 9.46
CA LEU A 127 -5.99 11.81 10.36
C LEU A 127 -4.99 11.53 11.50
N LYS A 128 -3.69 11.71 11.25
CA LYS A 128 -2.63 11.45 12.24
C LYS A 128 -2.36 12.64 13.16
N ALA A 129 -2.52 13.87 12.66
CA ALA A 129 -2.02 15.07 13.34
C ALA A 129 -3.13 16.02 13.81
N ALA A 130 -4.37 15.89 13.36
CA ALA A 130 -5.41 16.84 13.73
C ALA A 130 -5.83 16.71 15.21
N PRO A 131 -6.12 17.85 15.89
CA PRO A 131 -6.10 19.21 15.35
C PRO A 131 -4.68 19.75 15.14
N VAL A 132 -4.46 20.53 14.07
CA VAL A 132 -3.14 21.06 13.67
C VAL A 132 -3.26 22.49 13.13
N SER A 133 -2.24 23.32 13.30
CA SER A 133 -2.19 24.65 12.68
C SER A 133 -2.24 24.56 11.15
N GLN A 134 -3.03 25.42 10.51
CA GLN A 134 -3.07 25.51 9.04
C GLN A 134 -1.71 25.87 8.46
N ALA A 135 -0.97 26.77 9.12
CA ALA A 135 0.36 27.19 8.67
C ALA A 135 1.34 26.02 8.70
N GLU A 136 1.36 25.26 9.81
CA GLU A 136 2.20 24.07 9.95
C GLU A 136 1.84 22.99 8.91
N PHE A 137 0.54 22.76 8.72
CA PHE A 137 0.09 21.79 7.73
C PHE A 137 0.53 22.17 6.32
N LEU A 138 0.37 23.43 5.92
CA LEU A 138 0.74 23.90 4.57
C LEU A 138 2.27 23.98 4.38
N ALA A 139 3.04 24.28 5.43
CA ALA A 139 4.50 24.38 5.34
C ALA A 139 5.18 23.04 5.03
N ALA A 140 4.54 21.91 5.31
CA ALA A 140 5.18 20.61 5.13
C ALA A 140 5.29 20.16 3.66
N ASP A 141 4.41 20.64 2.77
CA ASP A 141 4.45 20.30 1.33
C ASP A 141 3.67 21.32 0.48
N ALA A 142 4.28 21.80 -0.61
CA ALA A 142 3.69 22.83 -1.49
C ALA A 142 2.40 22.39 -2.19
N GLY A 143 2.18 21.09 -2.39
CA GLY A 143 0.97 20.51 -2.97
C GLY A 143 -0.24 20.46 -2.03
N ARG A 144 -0.04 20.69 -0.72
CA ARG A 144 -1.11 20.58 0.29
C ARG A 144 -2.20 21.64 0.16
N GLU A 145 -1.92 22.80 -0.42
CA GLU A 145 -2.94 23.86 -0.55
C GLU A 145 -4.11 23.41 -1.43
N ARG A 146 -3.81 22.75 -2.56
CA ARG A 146 -4.83 22.22 -3.47
C ARG A 146 -5.62 21.09 -2.81
N ALA A 147 -4.92 20.17 -2.15
CA ALA A 147 -5.55 19.06 -1.45
C ALA A 147 -6.46 19.57 -0.32
N LEU A 148 -6.00 20.53 0.47
CA LEU A 148 -6.77 21.15 1.56
C LEU A 148 -8.07 21.77 1.05
N LYS A 149 -8.01 22.59 -0.02
CA LYS A 149 -9.22 23.15 -0.65
C LYS A 149 -10.20 22.05 -1.08
N SER A 150 -9.69 20.94 -1.62
CA SER A 150 -10.52 19.78 -1.97
C SER A 150 -11.13 19.12 -0.74
N LEU A 151 -10.36 18.88 0.32
CA LEU A 151 -10.83 18.20 1.54
C LEU A 151 -11.87 19.03 2.30
N ILE A 152 -11.70 20.35 2.35
CA ILE A 152 -12.69 21.29 2.92
C ILE A 152 -13.99 21.23 2.11
N LYS A 153 -13.90 21.26 0.78
CA LYS A 153 -15.08 21.16 -0.11
C LYS A 153 -15.83 19.84 0.08
N LEU A 154 -15.13 18.75 0.41
CA LEU A 154 -15.71 17.43 0.69
C LEU A 154 -16.16 17.28 2.15
N ARG A 155 -15.99 18.32 2.97
CA ARG A 155 -16.30 18.31 4.41
C ARG A 155 -15.60 17.17 5.15
N LEU A 156 -14.35 16.89 4.77
CA LEU A 156 -13.47 15.89 5.42
C LEU A 156 -12.47 16.55 6.37
N THR A 157 -12.38 17.87 6.33
CA THR A 157 -11.61 18.69 7.26
C THR A 157 -12.30 20.04 7.35
N PHE A 158 -12.20 20.66 8.50
CA PHE A 158 -12.79 21.97 8.78
C PHE A 158 -11.68 22.93 9.20
N VAL A 159 -11.88 24.21 8.85
CA VAL A 159 -10.97 25.29 9.24
C VAL A 159 -11.69 26.14 10.28
N VAL A 160 -11.02 26.37 11.40
CA VAL A 160 -11.48 27.29 12.44
C VAL A 160 -10.50 28.45 12.51
N ASP A 161 -10.98 29.67 12.29
CA ASP A 161 -10.18 30.89 12.26
C ASP A 161 -10.52 31.88 13.39
N GLY A 162 -11.47 31.52 14.26
CA GLY A 162 -11.88 32.34 15.39
C GLY A 162 -12.46 31.51 16.53
N PHE A 163 -12.42 32.07 17.75
CA PHE A 163 -12.99 31.42 18.92
C PHE A 163 -14.51 31.27 18.78
N HIS A 164 -15.01 30.09 19.15
CA HIS A 164 -16.43 29.82 19.26
C HIS A 164 -16.70 29.00 20.53
N PRO A 165 -17.71 29.36 21.36
CA PRO A 165 -17.94 28.72 22.67
C PRO A 165 -18.18 27.20 22.63
N ALA A 166 -18.58 26.69 21.48
CA ALA A 166 -18.81 25.26 21.24
C ALA A 166 -17.60 24.50 20.65
N LEU A 167 -16.41 25.10 20.58
CA LEU A 167 -15.21 24.41 20.08
C LEU A 167 -14.69 23.39 21.09
N PRO A 168 -14.18 22.23 20.62
CA PRO A 168 -13.41 21.33 21.48
C PRO A 168 -12.17 22.04 22.04
N ALA A 169 -11.84 21.77 23.30
CA ALA A 169 -10.69 22.39 23.97
C ALA A 169 -9.36 22.27 23.19
N PRO A 170 -9.01 21.10 22.61
CA PRO A 170 -7.78 20.97 21.81
C PRO A 170 -7.73 21.86 20.56
N VAL A 171 -8.89 22.25 20.01
CA VAL A 171 -8.98 23.18 18.88
C VAL A 171 -8.84 24.61 19.39
N ALA A 172 -9.53 24.93 20.49
CA ALA A 172 -9.48 26.26 21.10
C ALA A 172 -8.06 26.65 21.56
N ASP A 173 -7.31 25.70 22.11
CA ASP A 173 -5.94 25.92 22.59
C ASP A 173 -4.96 26.29 21.46
N LEU A 174 -5.18 25.75 20.25
CA LEU A 174 -4.34 26.01 19.08
C LEU A 174 -4.69 27.31 18.34
N LEU A 175 -5.90 27.85 18.55
CA LEU A 175 -6.37 29.04 17.83
C LEU A 175 -5.54 30.31 18.11
N ALA A 176 -4.87 30.37 19.26
CA ALA A 176 -3.97 31.48 19.58
C ALA A 176 -2.84 31.64 18.55
N GLY A 177 -2.46 30.55 17.86
CA GLY A 177 -1.44 30.53 16.81
C GLY A 177 -1.97 30.80 15.39
N GLY A 178 -3.27 31.05 15.22
CA GLY A 178 -3.93 31.27 13.93
C GLY A 178 -4.92 30.17 13.55
N PRO A 179 -5.32 30.06 12.27
CA PRO A 179 -6.33 29.09 11.85
C PRO A 179 -5.92 27.64 12.11
N VAL A 180 -6.87 26.83 12.59
CA VAL A 180 -6.67 25.44 12.98
C VAL A 180 -7.49 24.52 12.06
N LEU A 181 -6.84 23.45 11.60
CA LEU A 181 -7.47 22.36 10.86
C LEU A 181 -7.88 21.25 11.82
N TRP A 182 -9.11 20.76 11.70
CA TRP A 182 -9.60 19.68 12.53
C TRP A 182 -10.60 18.78 11.77
N LEU A 183 -10.82 17.56 12.27
CA LEU A 183 -11.85 16.65 11.79
C LEU A 183 -12.85 16.41 12.91
N ASP A 184 -14.13 16.57 12.61
CA ASP A 184 -15.19 16.01 13.45
C ASP A 184 -15.23 14.48 13.32
N ASP A 185 -15.97 13.82 14.21
CA ASP A 185 -15.96 12.35 14.28
C ASP A 185 -16.51 11.70 13.00
N ASP A 186 -17.54 12.29 12.38
CA ASP A 186 -18.08 11.85 11.10
C ASP A 186 -17.04 11.97 9.98
N ALA A 187 -16.34 13.12 9.87
CA ALA A 187 -15.29 13.34 8.89
C ALA A 187 -14.11 12.38 9.10
N ARG A 188 -13.73 12.13 10.36
CA ARG A 188 -12.68 11.16 10.72
C ARG A 188 -13.06 9.75 10.27
N GLU A 189 -14.26 9.27 10.60
CA GLU A 189 -14.70 7.92 10.23
C GLU A 189 -14.78 7.77 8.70
N VAL A 190 -15.34 8.76 7.99
CA VAL A 190 -15.40 8.74 6.52
C VAL A 190 -13.99 8.76 5.91
N ALA A 191 -13.09 9.59 6.45
CA ALA A 191 -11.71 9.67 5.98
C ALA A 191 -10.96 8.34 6.18
N GLU A 192 -11.15 7.67 7.31
CA GLU A 192 -10.59 6.34 7.58
C GLU A 192 -11.09 5.30 6.56
N GLN A 193 -12.38 5.31 6.23
CA GLN A 193 -12.96 4.41 5.23
C GLN A 193 -12.39 4.67 3.83
N VAL A 194 -12.25 5.94 3.43
CA VAL A 194 -11.61 6.32 2.17
C VAL A 194 -10.16 5.81 2.11
N MET A 195 -9.40 6.01 3.18
CA MET A 195 -8.02 5.55 3.28
C MET A 195 -7.90 4.03 3.26
N ALA A 196 -8.78 3.31 3.96
CA ALA A 196 -8.81 1.85 3.98
C ALA A 196 -9.10 1.28 2.58
N HIS A 197 -10.05 1.87 1.85
CA HIS A 197 -10.35 1.46 0.47
C HIS A 197 -9.14 1.69 -0.45
N SER A 198 -8.50 2.86 -0.36
CA SER A 198 -7.33 3.19 -1.17
C SER A 198 -6.16 2.23 -0.92
N ARG A 199 -5.86 1.93 0.36
CA ARG A 199 -4.81 0.96 0.75
C ARG A 199 -5.08 -0.44 0.18
N ARG A 200 -6.33 -0.94 0.27
CA ARG A 200 -6.72 -2.23 -0.32
C ARG A 200 -6.51 -2.25 -1.83
N ARG A 201 -6.86 -1.16 -2.53
CA ARG A 201 -6.68 -1.05 -3.98
C ARG A 201 -5.20 -1.08 -4.37
N MET A 202 -4.35 -0.36 -3.64
CA MET A 202 -2.89 -0.38 -3.84
C MET A 202 -2.30 -1.78 -3.60
N GLU A 203 -2.73 -2.46 -2.54
CA GLU A 203 -2.27 -3.82 -2.23
C GLU A 203 -2.66 -4.83 -3.31
N VAL A 204 -3.90 -4.77 -3.80
CA VAL A 204 -4.36 -5.62 -4.92
C VAL A 204 -3.56 -5.36 -6.18
N SER A 205 -3.26 -4.09 -6.48
CA SER A 205 -2.42 -3.72 -7.62
C SER A 205 -1.00 -4.30 -7.50
N ALA A 206 -0.37 -4.17 -6.33
CA ALA A 206 0.96 -4.70 -6.07
C ALA A 206 1.00 -6.24 -6.21
N LYS A 207 -0.02 -6.95 -5.70
CA LYS A 207 -0.14 -8.41 -5.84
C LYS A 207 -0.27 -8.86 -7.30
N ARG A 208 -0.96 -8.09 -8.14
CA ARG A 208 -1.08 -8.39 -9.59
C ARG A 208 0.25 -8.26 -10.30
N VAL A 209 0.99 -7.17 -10.07
CA VAL A 209 2.32 -6.96 -10.66
C VAL A 209 3.28 -8.10 -10.27
N ALA A 210 3.31 -8.48 -8.99
CA ALA A 210 4.15 -9.59 -8.53
C ALA A 210 3.78 -10.94 -9.16
N ARG A 211 2.49 -11.19 -9.43
CA ARG A 211 2.03 -12.40 -10.12
C ARG A 211 2.46 -12.41 -11.59
N ASP A 212 2.33 -11.28 -12.28
CA ASP A 212 2.71 -11.15 -13.69
C ASP A 212 4.22 -11.34 -13.89
N ASP A 213 5.05 -10.82 -12.97
CA ASP A 213 6.49 -11.02 -12.99
C ASP A 213 6.88 -12.49 -12.75
N LYS A 214 6.17 -13.18 -11.86
CA LYS A 214 6.38 -14.62 -11.61
C LYS A 214 6.02 -15.47 -12.84
N GLN A 215 4.92 -15.13 -13.52
CA GLN A 215 4.51 -15.82 -14.75
C GLN A 215 5.51 -15.61 -15.88
N ARG A 216 5.94 -14.35 -16.11
CA ARG A 216 7.00 -14.03 -17.09
C ARG A 216 8.30 -14.78 -16.81
N GLY A 217 8.66 -14.94 -15.55
CA GLY A 217 9.84 -15.72 -15.14
C GLY A 217 9.72 -17.22 -15.41
N ALA A 218 8.50 -17.79 -15.34
CA ALA A 218 8.24 -19.18 -15.70
C ALA A 218 8.26 -19.38 -17.22
N ASP A 219 7.54 -18.53 -17.96
CA ASP A 219 7.49 -18.57 -19.43
C ASP A 219 8.89 -18.41 -20.05
N LEU A 220 9.75 -17.59 -19.44
CA LEU A 220 11.14 -17.42 -19.87
C LEU A 220 11.98 -18.68 -19.64
N LYS A 221 11.79 -19.41 -18.54
CA LYS A 221 12.52 -20.66 -18.28
C LYS A 221 12.14 -21.74 -19.28
N ASP A 222 10.85 -21.89 -19.56
CA ASP A 222 10.34 -22.85 -20.53
C ASP A 222 10.83 -22.52 -21.94
N SER A 223 10.81 -21.22 -22.28
CA SER A 223 11.38 -20.69 -23.51
C SER A 223 12.89 -20.95 -23.65
N ILE A 224 13.65 -20.94 -22.55
CA ILE A 224 15.09 -21.26 -22.59
C ILE A 224 15.27 -22.78 -22.72
N ALA A 225 14.50 -23.59 -22.00
CA ALA A 225 14.55 -25.05 -22.09
C ALA A 225 14.26 -25.53 -23.52
N GLU A 226 13.30 -24.93 -24.21
CA GLU A 226 13.05 -25.15 -25.63
C GLU A 226 14.27 -24.81 -26.50
N ALA A 227 14.92 -23.67 -26.26
CA ALA A 227 16.15 -23.30 -26.95
C ALA A 227 17.31 -24.28 -26.67
N VAL A 228 17.44 -24.79 -25.44
CA VAL A 228 18.44 -25.82 -25.10
C VAL A 228 18.17 -27.10 -25.89
N ARG A 229 16.91 -27.56 -25.96
CA ARG A 229 16.52 -28.75 -26.75
C ARG A 229 16.74 -28.56 -28.24
N ALA A 230 16.58 -27.35 -28.77
CA ALA A 230 16.91 -27.04 -30.15
C ALA A 230 18.43 -27.11 -30.44
N VAL A 231 19.26 -26.71 -29.48
CA VAL A 231 20.73 -26.80 -29.59
C VAL A 231 21.24 -28.23 -29.35
N PHE A 232 20.55 -29.00 -28.52
CA PHE A 232 20.89 -30.38 -28.15
C PHE A 232 19.68 -31.32 -28.23
N PRO A 233 19.31 -31.79 -29.44
CA PRO A 233 18.12 -32.63 -29.63
C PRO A 233 18.17 -33.96 -28.86
N GLY A 234 19.36 -34.52 -28.64
CA GLY A 234 19.56 -35.77 -27.91
C GLY A 234 19.73 -35.61 -26.39
N MET A 235 19.59 -34.40 -25.86
CA MET A 235 19.77 -34.13 -24.43
C MET A 235 18.55 -34.56 -23.61
N PRO A 236 18.74 -35.26 -22.47
CA PRO A 236 17.66 -35.57 -21.53
C PRO A 236 16.95 -34.32 -20.98
N GLU A 237 15.65 -34.43 -20.70
CA GLU A 237 14.82 -33.29 -20.29
C GLU A 237 15.28 -32.67 -18.96
N ASP A 238 15.65 -33.49 -17.97
CA ASP A 238 16.18 -33.03 -16.68
C ASP A 238 17.45 -32.20 -16.82
N VAL A 239 18.34 -32.59 -17.74
CA VAL A 239 19.57 -31.84 -18.05
C VAL A 239 19.22 -30.52 -18.74
N SER A 240 18.27 -30.54 -19.69
CA SER A 240 17.85 -29.32 -20.39
C SER A 240 17.24 -28.28 -19.45
N LEU A 241 16.43 -28.72 -18.47
CA LEU A 241 15.84 -27.87 -17.44
C LEU A 241 16.91 -27.31 -16.49
N SER A 242 17.93 -28.11 -16.14
CA SER A 242 19.06 -27.64 -15.32
C SER A 242 19.88 -26.55 -16.03
N VAL A 243 20.12 -26.71 -17.33
CA VAL A 243 20.81 -25.68 -18.14
C VAL A 243 19.95 -24.42 -18.24
N ALA A 244 18.65 -24.57 -18.50
CA ALA A 244 17.72 -23.44 -18.56
C ALA A 244 17.63 -22.66 -17.24
N ALA A 245 17.59 -23.37 -16.10
CA ALA A 245 17.58 -22.77 -14.79
C ALA A 245 18.86 -21.95 -14.51
N ARG A 246 20.02 -22.43 -14.98
CA ARG A 246 21.31 -21.74 -14.84
C ARG A 246 21.40 -20.48 -15.71
N LEU A 247 20.80 -20.52 -16.91
CA LEU A 247 20.82 -19.41 -17.87
C LEU A 247 19.75 -18.33 -17.59
N ALA A 248 18.64 -18.68 -16.92
CA ALA A 248 17.51 -17.78 -16.71
C ALA A 248 17.87 -16.43 -16.04
N PRO A 249 18.69 -16.36 -14.98
CA PRO A 249 19.06 -15.08 -14.36
C PRO A 249 19.79 -14.13 -15.33
N ALA A 250 20.66 -14.68 -16.18
CA ALA A 250 21.39 -13.90 -17.18
C ALA A 250 20.47 -13.42 -18.32
N ALA A 251 19.53 -14.26 -18.75
CA ALA A 251 18.53 -13.90 -19.76
C ALA A 251 17.59 -12.78 -19.27
N ILE A 252 17.18 -12.81 -18.00
CA ILE A 252 16.39 -11.74 -17.35
C ILE A 252 17.18 -10.42 -17.39
N LYS A 253 18.46 -10.46 -17.01
CA LYS A 253 19.31 -9.25 -16.98
C LYS A 253 19.56 -8.66 -18.36
N LEU A 254 19.67 -9.49 -19.39
CA LEU A 254 19.95 -9.06 -20.76
C LEU A 254 18.68 -8.76 -21.59
N GLY A 255 17.50 -9.09 -21.09
CA GLY A 255 16.22 -8.89 -21.79
C GLY A 255 16.09 -9.68 -23.09
N ARG A 256 16.90 -10.73 -23.29
CA ARG A 256 16.92 -11.54 -24.51
C ARG A 256 17.28 -13.00 -24.23
N ARG A 257 16.90 -13.89 -25.14
CA ARG A 257 17.26 -15.32 -25.09
C ARG A 257 18.79 -15.49 -25.20
N PRO A 258 19.38 -16.46 -24.47
CA PRO A 258 20.79 -16.82 -24.64
C PRO A 258 21.06 -17.30 -26.07
N GLY A 259 22.19 -16.89 -26.65
CA GLY A 259 22.64 -17.42 -27.95
C GLY A 259 23.18 -18.84 -27.86
N THR A 260 23.26 -19.53 -28.98
CA THR A 260 23.74 -20.94 -29.10
C THR A 260 25.05 -21.19 -28.36
N GLN A 261 26.05 -20.29 -28.49
CA GLN A 261 27.33 -20.44 -27.80
C GLN A 261 27.19 -20.43 -26.27
N ALA A 262 26.34 -19.56 -25.72
CA ALA A 262 26.13 -19.47 -24.28
C ALA A 262 25.45 -20.74 -23.73
N ILE A 263 24.56 -21.35 -24.53
CA ILE A 263 23.91 -22.63 -24.21
C ILE A 263 24.94 -23.77 -24.20
N VAL A 264 25.79 -23.83 -25.22
CA VAL A 264 26.85 -24.85 -25.34
C VAL A 264 27.87 -24.71 -24.19
N ASP A 265 28.33 -23.49 -23.90
CA ASP A 265 29.30 -23.24 -22.83
C ASP A 265 28.72 -23.57 -21.44
N CYS A 266 27.47 -23.18 -21.17
CA CYS A 266 26.81 -23.48 -19.90
C CYS A 266 26.58 -25.00 -19.74
N THR A 267 26.22 -25.68 -20.82
CA THR A 267 26.08 -27.15 -20.82
C THR A 267 27.42 -27.81 -20.53
N ALA A 268 28.50 -27.39 -21.21
CA ALA A 268 29.84 -27.91 -20.99
C ALA A 268 30.30 -27.71 -19.55
N GLU A 269 30.10 -26.52 -18.97
CA GLU A 269 30.44 -26.20 -17.58
C GLU A 269 29.72 -27.14 -16.59
N ILE A 270 28.40 -27.28 -16.71
CA ILE A 270 27.58 -28.13 -15.83
C ILE A 270 28.04 -29.59 -15.92
N ARG A 271 28.30 -30.09 -17.14
CA ARG A 271 28.73 -31.49 -17.35
C ARG A 271 30.14 -31.74 -16.85
N LEU A 272 31.03 -30.79 -17.04
CA LEU A 272 32.43 -30.89 -16.66
C LEU A 272 32.60 -30.95 -15.14
N ASP A 273 31.81 -30.18 -14.39
CA ASP A 273 31.78 -30.30 -12.93
C ASP A 273 31.26 -31.66 -12.45
N ARG A 274 30.25 -32.22 -13.13
CA ARG A 274 29.75 -33.58 -12.84
C ARG A 274 30.80 -34.65 -13.14
N TRP A 275 31.43 -34.62 -14.31
CA TRP A 275 32.42 -35.63 -14.71
C TRP A 275 33.69 -35.56 -13.87
N ARG A 276 34.13 -34.37 -13.43
CA ARG A 276 35.26 -34.24 -12.47
C ARG A 276 35.04 -35.01 -11.17
N GLN A 277 33.80 -35.13 -10.71
CA GLN A 277 33.45 -35.90 -9.52
C GLN A 277 33.38 -37.40 -9.81
N VAL A 278 32.81 -37.78 -10.96
CA VAL A 278 32.56 -39.18 -11.32
C VAL A 278 33.81 -39.93 -11.80
N ILE A 279 34.70 -39.27 -12.54
CA ILE A 279 35.83 -39.91 -13.25
C ILE A 279 36.82 -40.62 -12.31
N ILE A 280 36.86 -40.23 -11.02
CA ILE A 280 37.69 -40.88 -10.00
C ILE A 280 37.20 -42.30 -9.71
N GLY A 281 35.90 -42.55 -9.86
CA GLY A 281 35.28 -43.87 -9.67
C GLY A 281 35.41 -44.81 -10.88
N ASP A 282 35.92 -44.34 -12.02
CA ASP A 282 36.15 -45.21 -13.18
C ASP A 282 37.32 -46.18 -12.90
N PRO A 283 37.12 -47.52 -13.03
CA PRO A 283 38.16 -48.51 -12.75
C PRO A 283 39.45 -48.33 -13.55
N ARG A 284 39.37 -47.85 -14.80
CA ARG A 284 40.53 -47.62 -15.67
C ARG A 284 41.30 -46.38 -15.25
N VAL A 285 40.58 -45.30 -14.94
CA VAL A 285 41.18 -44.02 -14.50
C VAL A 285 41.76 -44.18 -13.10
N SER A 286 41.05 -44.82 -12.18
CA SER A 286 41.53 -45.12 -10.82
C SER A 286 42.77 -46.01 -10.82
N ALA A 287 42.81 -47.09 -11.62
CA ALA A 287 44.00 -47.94 -11.76
C ALA A 287 45.20 -47.14 -12.30
N ARG A 288 44.97 -46.25 -13.28
CA ARG A 288 46.04 -45.40 -13.83
C ARG A 288 46.52 -44.36 -12.82
N LEU A 289 45.61 -43.73 -12.07
CA LEU A 289 45.95 -42.78 -11.01
C LEU A 289 46.71 -43.44 -9.86
N ALA A 290 46.35 -44.68 -9.49
CA ALA A 290 47.08 -45.48 -8.50
C ALA A 290 48.48 -45.85 -9.01
N ALA A 291 48.62 -46.22 -10.28
CA ALA A 291 49.91 -46.48 -10.90
C ALA A 291 50.80 -45.23 -10.96
N MET A 292 50.25 -44.05 -11.27
CA MET A 292 50.95 -42.77 -11.22
C MET A 292 51.41 -42.43 -9.79
N GLN A 293 50.54 -42.68 -8.80
CA GLN A 293 50.88 -42.48 -7.40
C GLN A 293 52.02 -43.41 -6.93
N ALA A 294 52.01 -44.66 -7.34
CA ALA A 294 53.07 -45.63 -7.02
C ALA A 294 54.43 -45.24 -7.66
N LYS A 295 54.41 -44.51 -8.79
CA LYS A 295 55.60 -43.98 -9.47
C LYS A 295 56.11 -42.65 -8.89
N GLY A 296 55.41 -42.08 -7.90
CA GLY A 296 55.76 -40.79 -7.30
C GLY A 296 55.36 -39.58 -8.14
N ASP A 297 54.42 -39.72 -9.09
CA ASP A 297 53.98 -38.59 -9.92
C ASP A 297 53.28 -37.51 -9.08
N ASN A 298 53.66 -36.26 -9.32
CA ASN A 298 53.17 -35.11 -8.57
C ASN A 298 51.64 -34.95 -8.63
N ASN A 299 51.05 -34.40 -7.56
CA ASN A 299 49.61 -34.10 -7.46
C ASN A 299 49.06 -33.30 -8.65
N ARG A 300 49.90 -32.42 -9.22
CA ARG A 300 49.55 -31.61 -10.40
C ARG A 300 49.35 -32.47 -11.65
N ALA A 301 50.17 -33.49 -11.87
CA ALA A 301 50.06 -34.40 -13.01
C ALA A 301 48.79 -35.26 -12.91
N ARG A 302 48.50 -35.78 -11.70
CA ARG A 302 47.28 -36.54 -11.42
C ARG A 302 46.01 -35.72 -11.65
N LYS A 303 45.99 -34.47 -11.17
CA LYS A 303 44.88 -33.53 -11.42
C LYS A 303 44.69 -33.26 -12.91
N ARG A 304 45.78 -32.98 -13.65
CA ARG A 304 45.72 -32.74 -15.10
C ARG A 304 45.17 -33.95 -15.87
N TYR A 305 45.64 -35.16 -15.56
CA TYR A 305 45.14 -36.38 -16.19
C TYR A 305 43.63 -36.58 -15.94
N ARG A 306 43.18 -36.36 -14.70
CA ARG A 306 41.75 -36.42 -14.34
C ARG A 306 40.93 -35.38 -15.10
N ASP A 307 41.41 -34.14 -15.12
CA ASP A 307 40.70 -33.03 -15.77
C ASP A 307 40.66 -33.23 -17.30
N GLN A 308 41.72 -33.79 -17.90
CA GLN A 308 41.76 -34.20 -19.31
C GLN A 308 40.72 -35.29 -19.62
N ARG A 309 40.61 -36.32 -18.79
CA ARG A 309 39.58 -37.37 -18.98
C ARG A 309 38.16 -36.85 -18.83
N ALA A 310 37.94 -35.92 -17.89
CA ALA A 310 36.65 -35.26 -17.77
C ALA A 310 36.31 -34.41 -19.01
N LEU A 311 37.30 -33.69 -19.58
CA LEU A 311 37.13 -32.93 -20.82
C LEU A 311 36.76 -33.82 -22.01
N GLU A 312 37.47 -34.93 -22.20
CA GLU A 312 37.18 -35.91 -23.26
C GLU A 312 35.76 -36.47 -23.15
N GLN A 313 35.34 -36.88 -21.94
CA GLN A 313 33.98 -37.40 -21.72
C GLN A 313 32.89 -36.36 -21.96
N VAL A 314 33.11 -35.10 -21.58
CA VAL A 314 32.18 -34.01 -21.84
C VAL A 314 32.09 -33.70 -23.33
N ALA A 315 33.22 -33.71 -24.06
CA ALA A 315 33.23 -33.50 -25.50
C ALA A 315 32.46 -34.60 -26.25
N GLU A 316 32.66 -35.86 -25.88
CA GLU A 316 31.90 -37.00 -26.43
C GLU A 316 30.39 -36.91 -26.13
N GLU A 317 30.04 -36.53 -24.89
CA GLU A 317 28.64 -36.37 -24.47
C GLU A 317 27.94 -35.22 -25.20
N ILE A 318 28.61 -34.07 -25.34
CA ILE A 318 28.10 -32.92 -26.09
C ILE A 318 27.94 -33.25 -27.57
N ALA A 319 28.92 -33.89 -28.19
CA ALA A 319 28.83 -34.32 -29.59
C ALA A 319 27.64 -35.27 -29.80
N ARG A 320 27.47 -36.24 -28.90
CA ARG A 320 26.35 -37.19 -28.94
C ARG A 320 24.98 -36.51 -28.80
N TRP A 321 24.83 -35.57 -27.87
CA TRP A 321 23.57 -34.85 -27.68
C TRP A 321 23.25 -33.86 -28.79
N ARG A 322 24.30 -33.34 -29.45
CA ARG A 322 24.17 -32.42 -30.57
C ARG A 322 23.79 -33.13 -31.87
N GLY A 323 24.19 -34.40 -32.04
CA GLY A 323 23.86 -35.21 -33.21
C GLY A 323 24.50 -34.64 -34.48
N ASP A 324 23.70 -34.49 -35.54
CA ASP A 324 24.17 -34.08 -36.87
C ASP A 324 24.31 -32.55 -37.05
N LEU A 325 24.10 -31.75 -36.01
CA LEU A 325 24.20 -30.29 -36.09
C LEU A 325 25.68 -29.84 -36.10
N GLU A 326 26.01 -28.84 -36.93
CA GLU A 326 27.38 -28.32 -37.16
C GLU A 326 28.15 -28.11 -35.83
N PRO A 327 29.36 -28.66 -35.63
CA PRO A 327 30.01 -28.62 -34.33
C PRO A 327 30.26 -27.19 -33.84
N VAL A 328 29.77 -26.87 -32.64
CA VAL A 328 30.08 -25.62 -31.93
C VAL A 328 31.06 -25.96 -30.81
N THR A 329 32.30 -25.51 -30.93
CA THR A 329 33.32 -25.73 -29.91
C THR A 329 33.03 -24.85 -28.70
N SER A 330 32.88 -25.47 -27.53
CA SER A 330 32.81 -24.71 -26.28
C SER A 330 34.16 -24.07 -25.99
N ARG A 331 34.16 -22.84 -25.46
CA ARG A 331 35.38 -22.17 -25.00
C ARG A 331 36.08 -22.93 -23.87
N TRP A 332 35.36 -23.80 -23.15
CA TRP A 332 35.90 -24.69 -22.12
C TRP A 332 36.59 -25.94 -22.69
N LEU A 333 36.29 -26.31 -23.94
CA LEU A 333 36.79 -27.51 -24.61
C LEU A 333 37.87 -27.20 -25.65
N GLY A 334 38.21 -25.91 -25.85
CA GLY A 334 38.90 -25.38 -27.02
C GLY A 334 40.33 -25.86 -27.30
N ASP A 335 40.94 -26.69 -26.45
CA ASP A 335 42.28 -27.26 -26.67
C ASP A 335 42.33 -28.79 -26.42
N ALA A 336 41.17 -29.46 -26.28
CA ALA A 336 41.09 -30.88 -25.91
C ALA A 336 40.80 -31.84 -27.08
N VAL A 337 40.71 -31.33 -28.31
CA VAL A 337 40.52 -32.11 -29.55
C VAL A 337 41.71 -31.90 -30.48
#